data_AF-A0A7J2N2J1-F1
#
_entry.id   AF-A0A7J2N2J1-F1
#
_cell.length_a   1.000
_cell.length_b   1.000
_cell.length_c   1.000
_cell.angle_alpha   90.00
_cell.angle_beta   90.00
_cell.angle_gamma   90.00
#
_symmetry.space_group_name_H-M   'P 1'
#
loop_
_entity.id
_entity.type
_entity.pdbx_description
1 polymer ?
#
loop_
_entity_poly.entity_id
_entity_poly.type
_entity_poly.pdbx_seq_one_letter_code
_entity_poly.pdbx_strand_id
1 'polypeptide(L)' 'MVLPNDLLEASINRNVSLLLKDGRLLSGKLSGFDQYMNIVMEDAVEQKEGQEQRRLGRVVVRGSTIVSISL' A
#
# COMPACT_ATOMS: atom_id res chain seq x y z
N MET A 1 21.18 -10.60 -3.36
CA MET A 1 19.80 -10.95 -2.97
C MET A 1 19.21 -9.69 -2.37
N VAL A 2 18.06 -9.23 -2.85
CA VAL A 2 17.41 -8.01 -2.35
C VAL A 2 16.48 -8.42 -1.21
N LEU A 3 16.59 -7.78 -0.04
CA LEU A 3 15.64 -8.05 1.04
C LEU A 3 14.33 -7.29 0.77
N PRO A 4 13.18 -7.80 1.26
CA PRO A 4 11.90 -7.12 1.08
C PRO A 4 11.88 -5.68 1.62
N ASN A 5 12.58 -5.42 2.73
CA ASN A 5 12.66 -4.09 3.33
C ASN A 5 13.47 -3.12 2.45
N ASP A 6 14.60 -3.58 1.89
CA ASP A 6 15.42 -2.77 0.97
C ASP A 6 14.61 -2.37 -0.27
N LEU A 7 13.75 -3.29 -0.73
CA LEU A 7 12.88 -3.09 -1.87
C LEU A 7 11.76 -2.08 -1.57
N LEU A 8 11.22 -2.06 -0.34
CA LEU A 8 10.29 -1.01 0.10
C LEU A 8 10.98 0.35 0.29
N GLU A 9 12.19 0.35 0.82
CA GLU A 9 12.99 1.57 0.98
C GLU A 9 13.30 2.20 -0.39
N ALA A 10 13.68 1.40 -1.38
CA ALA A 10 13.88 1.85 -2.75
C ALA A 10 12.57 2.33 -3.43
N SER A 11 11.41 1.98 -2.88
CA SER A 11 10.09 2.30 -3.40
C SER A 11 9.44 3.50 -2.72
N ILE A 12 10.08 4.09 -1.72
CA ILE A 12 9.64 5.37 -1.14
C ILE A 12 9.49 6.39 -2.28
N ASN A 13 8.41 7.17 -2.22
CA ASN A 13 7.96 8.12 -3.22
C ASN A 13 7.54 7.53 -4.58
N ARG A 14 7.38 6.21 -4.71
CA ARG A 14 6.83 5.56 -5.91
C ARG A 14 5.38 5.13 -5.69
N ASN A 15 4.64 4.99 -6.78
CA ASN A 15 3.32 4.39 -6.73
C ASN A 15 3.44 2.89 -6.47
N VAL A 16 2.67 2.40 -5.51
CA VAL A 16 2.57 0.99 -5.17
C VAL A 16 1.10 0.59 -5.09
N SER A 17 0.82 -0.69 -5.23
CA SER A 17 -0.50 -1.28 -5.02
C SER A 17 -0.45 -2.30 -3.88
N LEU A 18 -1.44 -2.24 -2.99
CA LEU A 18 -1.61 -3.13 -1.86
C LEU A 18 -2.87 -3.97 -2.06
N LEU A 19 -2.76 -5.28 -1.87
CA LEU A 19 -3.92 -6.14 -1.70
C LEU A 19 -4.20 -6.32 -0.21
N LEU A 20 -5.42 -6.01 0.22
CA LEU A 20 -5.86 -6.22 1.59
C LEU A 20 -6.61 -7.55 1.76
N LYS A 21 -6.64 -8.04 3.00
CA LYS A 21 -7.33 -9.30 3.38
C LYS A 21 -8.82 -9.36 3.03
N ASP A 22 -9.48 -8.22 2.90
CA ASP A 22 -10.91 -8.13 2.55
C ASP A 22 -11.17 -7.95 1.04
N GLY A 23 -10.14 -8.15 0.22
CA GLY A 23 -10.20 -8.10 -1.23
C GLY A 23 -10.12 -6.68 -1.82
N ARG A 24 -9.92 -5.65 -0.98
CA ARG A 24 -9.68 -4.29 -1.48
C ARG A 24 -8.27 -4.16 -2.06
N LEU A 25 -8.17 -3.41 -3.15
CA LEU A 25 -6.92 -2.92 -3.70
C LEU A 25 -6.77 -1.44 -3.31
N LEU A 26 -5.63 -1.09 -2.72
CA LEU A 26 -5.24 0.32 -2.55
C LEU A 26 -4.06 0.63 -3.45
N SER A 27 -4.18 1.66 -4.26
CA SER A 27 -3.08 2.18 -5.08
C SER A 27 -2.77 3.60 -4.67
N GLY A 28 -1.48 3.95 -4.58
CA GLY A 28 -1.07 5.29 -4.17
C GLY A 28 0.44 5.35 -3.97
N LYS A 29 0.93 6.52 -3.59
CA LYS A 29 2.37 6.76 -3.43
C LYS A 29 2.84 6.31 -2.05
N LEU A 30 3.83 5.43 -1.98
CA LEU A 30 4.42 5.00 -0.71
C LEU A 30 5.22 6.16 -0.08
N SER A 31 4.79 6.67 1.07
CA SER A 31 5.49 7.75 1.77
C SER A 31 6.31 7.26 2.96
N GLY A 32 6.03 6.07 3.49
CA GLY A 32 6.77 5.49 4.61
C GLY A 32 6.26 4.12 5.03
N PHE A 33 7.06 3.39 5.79
CA PHE A 33 6.70 2.10 6.38
C PHE A 33 7.45 1.85 7.69
N ASP A 34 7.08 0.80 8.43
CA ASP A 34 7.79 0.34 9.63
C ASP A 34 8.10 -1.17 9.60
N GLN A 35 8.76 -1.66 10.65
CA GLN A 35 9.13 -3.08 10.79
C GLN A 35 7.95 -4.06 10.85
N TYR A 36 6.73 -3.56 11.12
CA TYR A 36 5.50 -4.35 11.15
C TYR A 36 4.72 -4.26 9.84
N MET A 37 5.32 -3.64 8.80
CA MET A 37 4.71 -3.39 7.51
C MET A 37 3.48 -2.48 7.59
N ASN A 38 3.37 -1.63 8.62
CA ASN A 38 2.42 -0.53 8.54
C ASN A 38 2.91 0.43 7.47
N ILE A 39 2.01 0.87 6.59
CA ILE A 39 2.37 1.68 5.42
C ILE A 39 1.64 3.01 5.46
N VAL A 40 2.36 4.08 5.20
CA VAL A 40 1.77 5.39 4.92
C VAL A 40 1.74 5.59 3.41
N MET A 41 0.56 5.87 2.87
CA MET A 41 0.36 6.18 1.45
C MET A 41 -0.19 7.58 1.28
N GLU A 42 0.27 8.25 0.23
CA GLU A 42 -0.27 9.51 -0.29
C GLU A 42 -1.09 9.24 -1.55
N ASP A 43 -2.06 10.12 -1.83
CA ASP A 43 -2.95 10.04 -2.99
C ASP A 43 -3.61 8.66 -3.19
N ALA A 44 -3.92 7.99 -2.08
CA ALA A 44 -4.45 6.64 -2.08
C ALA A 44 -5.84 6.59 -2.70
N VAL A 45 -6.03 5.60 -3.56
CA VAL A 45 -7.29 5.24 -4.20
C VAL A 45 -7.62 3.81 -3.82
N GLU A 46 -8.80 3.59 -3.27
CA GLU A 46 -9.35 2.29 -2.95
C GLU A 46 -10.23 1.80 -4.08
N GLN A 47 -10.07 0.53 -4.45
CA GLN A 47 -10.91 -0.19 -5.39
C GLN A 47 -11.33 -1.53 -4.80
N LYS A 48 -12.60 -1.88 -4.98
CA LYS A 48 -13.14 -3.22 -4.70
C LYS A 48 -13.99 -3.65 -5.89
N GLU A 49 -13.95 -4.94 -6.23
CA GLU A 49 -14.75 -5.48 -7.32
C GLU A 49 -16.24 -5.16 -7.12
N GLY A 50 -16.88 -4.63 -8.17
CA GLY A 50 -18.28 -4.20 -8.11
C GLY A 50 -18.56 -2.92 -7.33
N GLN A 51 -17.54 -2.18 -6.90
CA GLN A 51 -17.69 -0.89 -6.21
C GLN A 51 -16.97 0.23 -6.95
N GLU A 52 -17.49 1.44 -6.82
CA GLU A 52 -16.82 2.64 -7.33
C GLU A 52 -15.50 2.89 -6.61
N GLN A 53 -14.52 3.42 -7.35
CA GLN A 53 -13.24 3.82 -6.78
C GLN A 53 -13.41 4.99 -5.81
N ARG A 54 -12.73 4.93 -4.67
CA ARG A 54 -12.77 5.97 -3.65
C ARG A 54 -11.41 6.60 -3.47
N ARG A 55 -11.33 7.92 -3.59
CA ARG A 55 -10.12 8.69 -3.28
C ARG A 55 -10.06 8.90 -1.77
N LEU A 56 -9.03 8.36 -1.13
CA LEU A 56 -8.81 8.47 0.31
C LEU A 56 -7.76 9.55 0.66
N GLY A 57 -6.89 9.91 -0.29
CA GLY A 57 -5.81 10.87 -0.04
C GLY A 57 -4.69 10.24 0.81
N ARG A 58 -4.34 10.86 1.94
CA ARG A 58 -3.28 10.33 2.82
C ARG A 58 -3.86 9.34 3.82
N VAL A 59 -3.35 8.11 3.81
CA VAL A 59 -3.84 7.03 4.68
C VAL A 59 -2.69 6.27 5.34
N VAL A 60 -3.00 5.65 6.49
CA VAL A 60 -2.14 4.65 7.12
C VAL A 60 -2.82 3.29 7.04
N VAL A 61 -2.14 2.32 6.46
CA VAL A 61 -2.59 0.94 6.32
C VAL A 61 -1.88 0.08 7.34
N ARG A 62 -2.65 -0.70 8.10
CA ARG A 62 -2.10 -1.61 9.13
C ARG A 62 -1.49 -2.83 8.49
N GLY A 63 -0.22 -3.13 8.77
CA GLY A 63 0.53 -4.21 8.12
C GLY A 63 -0.10 -5.59 8.25
N SER A 64 -0.78 -5.87 9.38
CA SER A 64 -1.50 -7.13 9.59
C SER A 64 -2.67 -7.35 8.62
N THR A 65 -3.10 -6.33 7.86
CA THR A 65 -4.17 -6.42 6.86
C THR A 65 -3.65 -6.56 5.43
N ILE A 66 -2.35 -6.36 5.22
CA ILE A 66 -1.72 -6.45 3.90
C ILE A 66 -1.46 -7.91 3.56
N VAL A 67 -1.83 -8.31 2.35
CA VAL A 67 -1.60 -9.65 1.79
C VAL A 67 -0.41 -9.61 0.83
N SER A 68 -0.35 -8.61 -0.02
CA SER A 68 0.76 -8.40 -0.96
C SER A 68 0.98 -6.92 -1.27
N ILE A 69 2.19 -6.64 -1.72
CA ILE A 69 2.64 -5.32 -2.19
C ILE A 69 3.19 -5.52 -3.61
N SER A 70 2.69 -4.71 -4.54
CA SER A 70 3.16 -4.65 -5.92
C SER A 70 3.74 -3.26 -6.18
N LEU A 71 4.97 -3.22 -6.69
CA LEU A 71 5.73 -2.01 -6.99
C LEU A 71 5.65 -1.63 -8.48
#